data_AF-A0AAV5YH41-F1
#
_entry.id   AF-A0AAV5YH41-F1
#
_cell.length_a   1.000
_cell.length_b   1.000
_cell.length_c   1.000
_cell.angle_alpha   90.00
_cell.angle_beta   90.00
_cell.angle_gamma   90.00
#
_symmetry.space_group_name_H-M   'P 1'
#
loop_
_entity.id
_entity.type
_entity.pdbx_description
1 polymer ?
#
loop_
_entity_poly.entity_id
_entity_poly.type
_entity_poly.pdbx_seq_one_letter_code
_entity_poly.pdbx_strand_id
1 'polypeptide(L)'
;EASPTARPRWGVLYGATLSPLAALAIVEIATPPGALATVLRLGLALATFVTMGSWVWSSRAALDLHDWCPCAPAKISIRVIESRRPAATPLPVTLDPLPALSEEMPELVHH
;
A
#
# COMPACT_ATOMS: atom_id res chain seq x y z
N GLU A 1 26.74 26.23 -10.10
CA GLU A 1 25.73 25.66 -11.02
C GLU A 1 24.60 25.01 -10.22
N ALA A 2 23.37 25.07 -10.71
CA ALA A 2 22.25 24.33 -10.11
C ALA A 2 22.34 22.87 -10.58
N SER A 3 22.80 21.96 -9.71
CA SER A 3 22.70 20.52 -9.99
C SER A 3 21.24 20.17 -10.27
N PRO A 4 20.93 19.46 -11.37
CA PRO A 4 19.56 19.07 -11.67
C PRO A 4 19.01 18.27 -10.50
N THR A 5 17.86 18.70 -9.97
CA THR A 5 17.16 17.98 -8.91
C THR A 5 16.83 16.59 -9.44
N ALA A 6 17.58 15.58 -9.00
CA ALA A 6 17.35 14.20 -9.36
C ALA A 6 15.98 13.81 -8.83
N ARG A 7 14.98 13.69 -9.73
CA ARG A 7 13.64 13.25 -9.36
C ARG A 7 13.55 11.74 -9.52
N PRO A 8 13.01 11.02 -8.52
CA PRO A 8 12.79 9.58 -8.66
C PRO A 8 11.82 9.30 -9.81
N ARG A 9 12.22 8.42 -10.73
CA ARG A 9 11.44 8.10 -11.93
C ARG A 9 10.40 7.02 -11.60
N TRP A 10 9.37 7.37 -10.85
CA TRP A 10 8.31 6.43 -10.44
C TRP A 10 7.58 5.77 -11.61
N GLY A 11 7.37 6.51 -12.70
CA GLY A 11 6.75 5.95 -13.91
C GLY A 11 7.55 4.79 -14.53
N VAL A 12 8.89 4.83 -14.44
CA VAL A 12 9.75 3.74 -14.91
C VAL A 12 9.59 2.51 -14.03
N LEU A 13 9.49 2.70 -12.71
CA LEU A 13 9.25 1.61 -11.76
C LEU A 13 7.90 0.93 -12.04
N TYR A 14 6.83 1.69 -12.23
CA TYR A 14 5.51 1.12 -12.52
C TYR A 14 5.46 0.40 -13.87
N GLY A 15 6.05 0.99 -14.92
CA GLY A 15 6.15 0.31 -16.21
C GLY A 15 6.97 -0.98 -16.12
N ALA A 16 8.08 -0.93 -15.38
CA ALA A 16 8.94 -2.08 -15.14
C ALA A 16 8.30 -3.19 -14.31
N THR A 17 7.42 -2.89 -13.35
CA THR A 17 6.77 -3.90 -12.51
C THR A 17 5.51 -4.47 -13.16
N LEU A 18 4.77 -3.67 -13.95
CA LEU A 18 3.58 -4.13 -14.66
C LEU A 18 3.92 -5.01 -15.86
N SER A 19 5.04 -4.75 -16.54
CA SER A 19 5.50 -5.55 -17.69
C SER A 19 5.68 -7.06 -17.37
N PRO A 20 6.42 -7.47 -16.33
CA PRO A 20 6.56 -8.88 -15.97
C PRO A 20 5.23 -9.47 -15.48
N LEU A 21 4.34 -8.72 -14.81
CA LEU A 21 3.01 -9.22 -14.48
C LEU A 21 2.17 -9.55 -15.72
N ALA A 22 2.21 -8.67 -16.73
CA ALA A 22 1.52 -8.92 -18.00
C ALA A 22 2.11 -10.12 -18.74
N ALA A 23 3.45 -10.24 -18.78
CA ALA A 23 4.11 -11.40 -19.36
C ALA A 23 3.77 -12.70 -18.62
N LEU A 24 3.70 -12.67 -17.28
CA LEU A 24 3.30 -13.83 -16.48
C LEU A 24 1.89 -14.28 -16.83
N ALA A 25 0.95 -13.34 -16.94
CA ALA A 25 -0.43 -13.64 -17.32
C ALA A 25 -0.50 -14.31 -18.70
N ILE A 26 0.27 -13.84 -19.68
CA ILE A 26 0.35 -14.48 -21.01
C ILE A 26 0.90 -15.91 -20.90
N VAL A 27 1.96 -16.12 -20.12
CA VAL A 27 2.58 -17.45 -19.96
C VAL A 27 1.62 -18.43 -19.30
N GLU A 28 0.90 -18.02 -18.25
CA GLU A 28 -0.10 -18.87 -17.56
C GLU A 28 -1.28 -19.23 -18.47
N ILE A 29 -1.72 -18.33 -19.36
CA ILE A 29 -2.84 -18.59 -20.26
C ILE A 29 -2.43 -19.46 -21.46
N ALA A 30 -1.25 -19.21 -22.02
CA ALA A 30 -0.84 -19.79 -23.29
C ALA A 30 -0.03 -21.09 -23.16
N THR A 31 0.54 -21.39 -21.99
CA THR A 31 1.53 -22.47 -21.87
C THR A 31 1.01 -23.59 -20.97
N PRO A 32 0.92 -24.83 -21.46
CA PRO A 32 0.63 -25.97 -20.61
C PRO A 32 1.74 -26.17 -19.56
N PRO A 33 1.42 -26.75 -18.39
CA PRO A 33 2.39 -26.93 -17.32
C PRO A 33 3.56 -27.80 -17.79
N GLY A 34 4.79 -27.28 -17.66
CA GLY A 34 6.00 -27.95 -18.12
C GLY A 34 7.29 -27.14 -17.89
N ALA A 35 8.41 -27.68 -18.38
CA ALA A 35 9.74 -27.09 -18.20
C ALA A 35 9.85 -25.66 -18.79
N LEU A 36 9.23 -25.41 -19.94
CA LEU A 36 9.22 -24.09 -20.58
C LEU A 36 8.54 -23.03 -19.71
N ALA A 37 7.40 -23.35 -19.10
CA ALA A 37 6.70 -22.46 -18.18
C ALA A 37 7.56 -22.14 -16.94
N THR A 38 8.33 -23.12 -16.45
CA THR A 38 9.23 -22.93 -15.30
C THR A 38 10.40 -22.01 -15.64
N VAL A 39 11.03 -22.20 -16.81
CA VAL A 39 12.10 -21.33 -17.29
C VAL A 39 11.60 -19.90 -17.50
N LEU A 40 10.40 -19.73 -18.07
CA LEU A 40 9.79 -18.41 -18.25
C LEU A 40 9.52 -17.71 -16.91
N ARG A 41 8.97 -18.43 -15.92
CA ARG A 41 8.75 -17.90 -14.56
C ARG A 41 10.07 -17.48 -13.90
N LEU A 42 11.12 -18.29 -14.01
CA LEU A 42 12.45 -17.96 -13.49
C LEU A 42 13.06 -16.74 -14.19
N GLY A 43 12.96 -16.67 -15.51
CA GLY A 43 13.42 -15.52 -16.30
C GLY A 43 12.70 -14.23 -15.89
N LEU A 44 11.39 -14.31 -15.65
CA LEU A 44 10.60 -13.18 -15.16
C LEU A 44 11.02 -12.71 -13.77
N ALA A 45 11.26 -13.65 -12.85
CA ALA A 45 11.75 -13.33 -11.52
C ALA A 45 13.13 -12.65 -11.59
N LEU A 46 14.05 -13.15 -12.42
CA LEU A 46 15.34 -12.49 -12.63
C LEU A 46 15.18 -11.08 -13.22
N ALA A 47 14.29 -10.92 -14.20
CA ALA A 47 14.02 -9.62 -14.81
C ALA A 47 13.46 -8.61 -13.81
N THR A 48 12.58 -9.01 -12.88
CA THR A 48 12.07 -8.10 -11.84
C THR A 48 13.19 -7.64 -10.92
N PHE A 49 14.05 -8.55 -10.45
CA PHE A 49 15.17 -8.18 -9.56
C PHE A 49 16.17 -7.25 -10.24
N VAL A 50 16.56 -7.54 -11.48
CA VAL A 50 17.49 -6.70 -12.25
C VAL A 50 16.89 -5.31 -12.47
N THR A 51 15.60 -5.24 -12.80
CA THR A 51 14.95 -3.95 -13.05
C THR A 51 14.80 -3.14 -11.77
N MET A 52 14.44 -3.77 -10.66
CA MET A 52 14.38 -3.14 -9.34
C MET A 52 15.75 -2.59 -8.93
N GLY A 53 16.81 -3.40 -9.09
CA GLY A 53 18.18 -3.00 -8.80
C GLY A 53 18.66 -1.82 -9.66
N SER A 54 18.41 -1.89 -10.97
CA SER A 54 18.74 -0.81 -11.91
C SER A 54 17.95 0.48 -11.60
N TRP A 55 16.69 0.38 -11.22
CA TRP A 55 15.88 1.53 -10.79
C TRP A 55 16.42 2.17 -9.52
N VAL A 56 16.81 1.38 -8.51
CA VAL A 56 17.44 1.88 -7.28
C VAL A 56 18.76 2.55 -7.60
N TRP A 57 19.59 1.94 -8.45
CA TRP A 57 20.90 2.50 -8.81
C TRP A 57 20.78 3.82 -9.57
N SER A 58 19.84 3.91 -10.52
CA SER A 58 19.56 5.14 -11.27
C SER A 58 18.83 6.21 -10.46
N SER A 59 18.06 5.81 -9.44
CA SER A 59 17.37 6.73 -8.52
C SER A 59 18.19 7.03 -7.27
N ARG A 60 19.42 6.50 -7.17
CA ARG A 60 20.24 6.59 -5.96
C ARG A 60 20.44 8.04 -5.52
N ALA A 61 20.84 8.94 -6.43
CA ALA A 61 21.02 10.36 -6.11
C ALA A 61 19.73 11.09 -5.66
N ALA A 62 18.56 10.57 -6.05
CA ALA A 62 17.27 11.10 -5.63
C ALA A 62 16.80 10.53 -4.28
N LEU A 63 17.27 9.33 -3.93
CA LEU A 63 16.96 8.62 -2.68
C LEU A 63 18.02 8.88 -1.60
N ASP A 64 19.22 9.30 -1.99
CA ASP A 64 20.32 9.55 -1.07
C ASP A 64 20.05 10.85 -0.31
N LEU A 65 19.63 10.68 0.95
CA LEU A 65 19.49 11.78 1.90
C LEU A 65 20.86 12.42 2.22
N HIS A 66 21.97 11.73 1.90
CA HIS A 66 23.32 12.15 2.24
C HIS A 66 23.87 13.27 1.32
N ASP A 67 23.37 13.36 0.08
CA ASP A 67 23.74 14.43 -0.87
C ASP A 67 22.91 15.72 -0.68
N TRP A 68 22.07 15.78 0.36
CA TRP A 68 21.38 17.00 0.71
C TRP A 68 22.41 18.04 1.17
N CYS A 69 22.39 19.20 0.52
CA CYS A 69 23.27 20.33 0.83
C CYS A 69 23.27 20.60 2.36
N PRO A 70 24.40 21.01 2.99
CA PRO A 70 24.47 21.26 4.43
C PRO A 70 23.43 22.26 4.99
N CYS A 71 22.71 22.99 4.12
CA CYS A 71 21.59 23.85 4.48
C CYS A 71 20.22 23.15 4.57
N ALA A 72 20.09 21.89 4.13
CA ALA A 72 18.87 21.09 4.23
C ALA A 72 18.35 20.87 5.67
N PRO A 73 19.19 20.63 6.71
CA PRO A 73 18.70 20.56 8.08
C PRO A 73 18.07 21.89 8.56
N ALA A 74 18.46 23.03 7.98
CA ALA A 74 17.85 24.32 8.31
C ALA A 74 16.44 24.51 7.72
N LYS A 75 16.01 23.64 6.80
CA LYS A 75 14.68 23.65 6.17
C LYS A 75 13.96 22.30 6.33
N ILE A 76 13.92 21.78 7.55
CA ILE A 76 12.89 20.79 7.90
C ILE A 76 11.60 21.54 8.23
N SER A 77 10.60 21.43 7.34
CA SER A 77 9.25 21.90 7.63
C SER A 77 8.43 20.73 8.16
N ILE A 78 8.31 20.62 9.48
CA ILE A 78 7.39 19.69 10.12
C ILE A 78 5.99 20.29 9.99
N ARG A 79 5.12 19.65 9.21
CA ARG A 79 3.69 19.99 9.24
C ARG A 79 3.02 19.10 10.28
N VAL A 80 2.74 19.69 11.44
CA VAL A 80 1.86 19.08 12.44
C VAL A 80 0.44 19.14 11.87
N ILE A 81 -0.11 17.99 11.50
CA ILE A 81 -1.53 17.86 11.17
C ILE A 81 -2.22 17.53 12.49
N GLU A 82 -2.83 18.54 13.11
CA GLU A 82 -3.69 18.28 14.26
C GLU A 82 -4.81 17.34 13.84
N SER A 83 -4.91 16.19 14.50
CA SER A 83 -6.05 15.31 14.37
C SER A 83 -7.28 16.04 14.89
N ARG A 84 -8.03 16.68 14.00
CA ARG A 84 -9.31 17.30 14.35
C ARG A 84 -10.29 16.15 14.58
N ARG A 85 -10.37 15.67 15.83
CA ARG A 85 -11.42 14.73 16.25
C ARG A 85 -12.75 15.42 15.96
N PRO A 86 -13.68 14.81 15.18
CA PRO A 86 -15.01 15.37 15.05
C PRO A 86 -15.55 15.60 16.46
N ALA A 87 -15.98 16.82 16.76
CA ALA A 87 -16.75 17.07 17.97
C ALA A 87 -17.88 16.03 17.95
N ALA A 88 -17.94 15.20 18.99
CA ALA A 88 -19.04 14.26 19.11
C ALA A 88 -20.31 15.12 19.11
N THR A 89 -21.03 15.12 17.99
CA THR A 89 -22.39 15.65 17.96
C THR A 89 -23.12 14.86 19.03
N PRO A 90 -23.64 15.50 20.10
CA PRO A 90 -24.48 14.81 21.04
C PRO A 90 -25.66 14.29 20.21
N LEU A 91 -25.69 12.98 19.97
CA LEU A 91 -26.93 12.37 19.53
C LEU A 91 -27.94 12.67 20.64
N PRO A 92 -29.13 13.20 20.32
CA PRO A 92 -30.18 13.29 21.32
C PRO A 92 -30.39 11.86 21.83
N VAL A 93 -29.99 11.63 23.08
CA VAL A 93 -30.33 10.40 23.80
C VAL A 93 -31.83 10.54 24.05
N THR A 94 -32.63 10.11 23.10
CA THR A 94 -34.02 9.78 23.39
C THR A 94 -33.95 8.58 24.32
N LEU A 95 -34.14 8.83 25.61
CA LEU A 95 -34.56 7.81 26.55
C LEU A 95 -35.97 7.40 26.13
N ASP A 96 -36.08 6.55 25.10
CA ASP A 96 -37.26 5.72 24.99
C ASP A 96 -37.27 4.81 26.23
N PRO A 97 -38.36 4.79 27.01
CA PRO A 97 -38.55 3.76 28.01
C PRO A 97 -38.44 2.42 27.28
N LEU A 98 -37.40 1.66 27.60
CA LEU A 98 -37.23 0.29 27.18
C LEU A 98 -38.55 -0.42 27.51
N PRO A 99 -39.29 -0.99 26.53
CA PRO A 99 -40.51 -1.70 26.85
C PRO A 99 -40.13 -2.78 27.85
N ALA A 100 -40.79 -2.75 29.02
CA ALA A 100 -40.65 -3.77 30.03
C ALA A 100 -40.74 -5.11 29.32
N LEU A 101 -39.66 -5.89 29.36
CA LEU A 101 -39.70 -7.29 29.00
C LEU A 101 -40.66 -7.92 30.02
N SER A 102 -41.94 -8.02 29.65
CA SER A 102 -42.93 -8.78 30.37
C SER A 102 -42.39 -10.20 30.53
N GLU A 103 -41.96 -10.52 31.74
CA GLU A 103 -41.82 -11.90 32.21
C GLU A 103 -43.20 -12.55 32.16
N GLU A 104 -43.55 -13.14 31.03
CA GLU A 104 -44.50 -14.26 31.00
C GLU A 104 -43.70 -15.55 30.78
N MET A 105 -43.24 -16.11 31.90
CA MET A 105 -42.71 -17.46 32.00
C MET A 105 -43.91 -18.42 32.11
N PRO A 106 -44.17 -19.30 31.13
CA PRO A 106 -45.17 -20.35 31.33
C PRO A 106 -44.64 -21.35 32.36
N GLU A 107 -45.35 -21.43 33.47
CA GLU A 107 -45.25 -22.44 34.51
C GLU A 107 -45.46 -23.84 33.90
N LEU A 108 -44.36 -24.55 33.62
CA LEU A 108 -44.41 -25.97 33.22
C LEU A 108 -44.26 -26.84 34.49
N VAL A 109 -45.33 -26.93 35.27
CA VAL A 109 -45.45 -27.94 36.33
C VAL A 109 -45.77 -29.29 35.68
N HIS A 110 -44.81 -30.21 35.81
CA HIS A 110 -45.01 -31.63 35.57
C HIS A 110 -45.90 -32.23 36.67
N HIS A 111 -47.02 -32.83 36.26
CA HIS A 111 -47.58 -34.01 36.91
C HIS A 111 -48.22 -34.92 35.86
#